data_AF-A0AA38VLX5-F1
#
_entry.id   AF-A0AA38VLX5-F1
#
_cell.length_a   1.000
_cell.length_b   1.000
_cell.length_c   1.000
_cell.angle_alpha   90.00
_cell.angle_beta   90.00
_cell.angle_gamma   90.00
#
_symmetry.space_group_name_H-M   'P 1'
#
loop_
_entity.id
_entity.type
_entity.pdbx_description
1 polymer ?
#
loop_
_entity_poly.entity_id
_entity_poly.type
_entity_poly.pdbx_seq_one_letter_code
_entity_poly.pdbx_strand_id
1 'polypeptide(L)'
;MSRFLRSYFSFFHRHTPLLHLPFWNISTTSTRLIFSVVLMGAMYSGDLDSKSSTDRQLCQLAQTFAWTTDPGLQANGSAQLDTVQAAYIATLLEAFYFPAKRHRPPVDTTRLVNEARNAGVFKPIHGGSWKMKWDEWSIQECRTRTAFILYLFDAIQAIFFDRRPQLHLHELHLPLPCDENIFAAGSEGEWRELCQNAQELTRLEYPVVLSLFLCHRPVEIPLYFSVMGAFVILHGILLHIWEQTTIHVRRHLLYVPDVPEQNVRDHLARVQSQVADNALQLWRTHWDRTVSRPAFTDSEGLYRDRALVYWFLGNVMNSHGSLAGIEAPCVSVDGKWTLRIPRLLRRLTVLADSGQLDGMGDDTTAGTGEKLASCLEDLQGNADSNAVGEDIDKVILSCMMRKR
;
A
#
# COMPACT_ATOMS: atom_id res chain seq x y z
N MET A 1 14.02 23.05 11.83
CA MET A 1 14.15 22.40 10.50
C MET A 1 15.02 21.15 10.52
N SER A 2 16.30 21.21 10.93
CA SER A 2 17.21 20.03 10.94
C SER A 2 16.65 18.81 11.70
N ARG A 3 16.04 19.02 12.87
CA ARG A 3 15.35 17.97 13.64
C ARG A 3 14.26 17.27 12.81
N PHE A 4 13.43 18.04 12.11
CA PHE A 4 12.32 17.50 11.31
C PHE A 4 12.81 16.69 10.12
N LEU A 5 13.84 17.18 9.42
CA LEU A 5 14.47 16.43 8.33
C LEU A 5 15.03 15.09 8.83
N ARG A 6 15.73 15.08 9.97
CA ARG A 6 16.23 13.84 10.58
C ARG A 6 15.09 12.88 10.88
N SER A 7 13.99 13.35 11.47
CA SER A 7 12.82 12.52 11.77
C SER A 7 12.15 11.97 10.50
N TYR A 8 12.02 12.78 9.44
CA TYR A 8 11.52 12.29 8.15
C TYR A 8 12.39 11.14 7.60
N PHE A 9 13.71 11.34 7.51
CA PHE A 9 14.60 10.34 6.94
C PHE A 9 14.75 9.09 7.81
N SER A 10 14.68 9.25 9.14
CA SER A 10 14.83 8.13 10.08
C SER A 10 13.58 7.26 10.17
N PHE A 11 12.39 7.83 9.98
CA PHE A 11 11.13 7.12 10.18
C PHE A 11 10.34 6.97 8.87
N PHE A 12 9.89 8.09 8.28
CA PHE A 12 9.00 8.03 7.11
C PHE A 12 9.69 7.48 5.86
N HIS A 13 10.89 7.97 5.55
CA HIS A 13 11.57 7.65 4.30
C HIS A 13 11.93 6.16 4.18
N ARG A 14 12.25 5.51 5.31
CA ARG A 14 12.50 4.05 5.36
C ARG A 14 11.30 3.24 4.88
N HIS A 15 10.09 3.76 5.10
CA HIS A 15 8.84 3.10 4.73
C HIS A 15 8.31 3.58 3.38
N THR A 16 8.66 4.80 2.99
CA THR A 16 8.14 5.47 1.80
C THR A 16 9.32 6.10 1.05
N PRO A 17 10.15 5.27 0.37
CA PRO A 17 11.42 5.70 -0.23
C PRO A 17 11.20 6.49 -1.54
N LEU A 18 10.79 7.75 -1.42
CA LEU A 18 10.53 8.66 -2.56
C LEU A 18 11.81 9.26 -3.17
N LEU A 19 12.90 9.31 -2.40
CA LEU A 19 14.11 10.08 -2.72
C LEU A 19 15.34 9.18 -2.66
N HIS A 20 16.18 9.23 -3.69
CA HIS A 20 17.47 8.54 -3.67
C HIS A 20 18.48 9.38 -2.88
N LEU A 21 18.80 8.95 -1.66
CA LEU A 21 19.60 9.73 -0.70
C LEU A 21 20.95 10.23 -1.23
N PRO A 22 21.73 9.43 -2.00
CA PRO A 22 23.00 9.91 -2.57
C PRO A 22 22.88 11.15 -3.48
N PHE A 23 21.73 11.32 -4.14
CA PHE A 23 21.47 12.47 -5.02
C PHE A 23 20.59 13.54 -4.34
N TRP A 24 20.15 13.32 -3.10
CA TRP A 24 19.33 14.29 -2.40
C TRP A 24 20.17 15.41 -1.78
N ASN A 25 19.81 16.65 -2.06
CA ASN A 25 20.41 17.83 -1.44
C ASN A 25 19.34 18.90 -1.16
N ILE A 26 19.33 19.43 0.06
CA ILE A 26 18.39 20.48 0.47
C ILE A 26 18.54 21.76 -0.36
N SER A 27 19.73 22.08 -0.87
CA SER A 27 19.95 23.32 -1.65
C SER A 27 19.37 23.25 -3.06
N THR A 28 19.17 22.05 -3.60
CA THR A 28 18.63 21.82 -4.94
C THR A 28 17.20 21.26 -4.94
N THR A 29 16.73 20.76 -3.80
CA THR A 29 15.35 20.28 -3.64
C THR A 29 14.38 21.46 -3.65
N SER A 30 13.24 21.32 -4.33
CA SER A 30 12.23 22.40 -4.34
C SER A 30 11.69 22.69 -2.94
N THR A 31 11.40 23.96 -2.69
CA THR A 31 10.83 24.43 -1.41
C THR A 31 9.51 23.75 -1.09
N ARG A 32 8.73 23.37 -2.12
CA ARG A 32 7.46 22.65 -2.00
C ARG A 32 7.65 21.26 -1.40
N LEU A 33 8.61 20.50 -1.93
CA LEU A 33 8.93 19.18 -1.37
C LEU A 33 9.54 19.29 0.02
N ILE A 34 10.47 20.24 0.24
CA ILE A 34 11.05 20.48 1.58
C ILE A 34 9.94 20.78 2.60
N PHE A 35 8.94 21.58 2.24
CA PHE A 35 7.87 21.95 3.16
C PHE A 35 7.06 20.71 3.60
N SER A 36 6.63 19.88 2.65
CA SER A 36 5.92 18.63 2.98
C SER A 36 6.78 17.65 3.78
N VAL A 37 8.07 17.50 3.43
CA VAL A 37 9.04 16.68 4.16
C VAL A 37 9.18 17.15 5.61
N VAL A 38 9.26 18.46 5.83
CA VAL A 38 9.37 19.06 7.16
C VAL A 38 8.10 18.83 7.98
N LEU A 39 6.91 18.99 7.39
CA LEU A 39 5.65 18.72 8.11
C LEU A 39 5.53 17.25 8.51
N MET A 40 5.90 16.34 7.61
CA MET A 40 5.95 14.92 7.92
C MET A 40 6.95 14.63 9.05
N GLY A 41 8.13 15.25 9.01
CA GLY A 41 9.11 15.16 10.08
C GLY A 41 8.64 15.72 11.42
N ALA A 42 7.85 16.81 11.41
CA ALA A 42 7.23 17.38 12.60
C ALA A 42 6.16 16.44 13.18
N MET A 43 5.39 15.74 12.34
CA MET A 43 4.46 14.69 12.76
C MET A 43 5.18 13.58 13.54
N TYR A 44 6.33 13.11 13.03
CA TYR A 44 7.13 12.06 13.67
C TYR A 44 7.83 12.55 14.95
N SER A 45 8.18 13.84 15.00
CA SER A 45 8.81 14.46 16.18
C SER A 45 7.81 14.80 17.30
N GLY A 46 6.49 14.65 17.04
CA GLY A 46 5.44 14.98 18.00
C GLY A 46 5.11 16.46 18.08
N ASP A 47 5.53 17.25 17.09
CA ASP A 47 5.34 18.71 17.05
C ASP A 47 4.06 19.14 16.32
N LEU A 48 3.34 18.21 15.69
CA LEU A 48 1.99 18.45 15.18
C LEU A 48 0.97 17.85 16.14
N ASP A 49 -0.08 18.59 16.48
CA ASP A 49 -1.24 18.08 17.22
C ASP A 49 -2.37 17.75 16.25
N SER A 50 -2.79 16.48 16.20
CA SER A 50 -3.88 16.03 15.32
C SER A 50 -5.22 16.73 15.58
N LYS A 51 -5.39 17.35 16.76
CA LYS A 51 -6.57 18.15 17.14
C LYS A 51 -6.44 19.63 16.79
N SER A 52 -5.25 20.11 16.46
CA SER A 52 -4.99 21.51 16.11
C SER A 52 -5.56 21.83 14.74
N SER A 53 -6.49 22.80 14.69
CA SER A 53 -7.02 23.32 13.41
C SER A 53 -5.94 24.05 12.62
N THR A 54 -5.00 24.71 13.30
CA THR A 54 -3.88 25.42 12.68
C THR A 54 -2.92 24.44 12.00
N ASP A 55 -2.57 23.33 12.65
CA ASP A 55 -1.64 22.34 12.09
C ASP A 55 -2.27 21.63 10.88
N ARG A 56 -3.59 21.40 10.93
CA ARG A 56 -4.36 20.92 9.79
C ARG A 56 -4.34 21.90 8.61
N GLN A 57 -4.61 23.17 8.88
CA GLN A 57 -4.56 24.22 7.85
C GLN A 57 -3.15 24.33 7.23
N LEU A 58 -2.10 24.13 8.03
CA LEU A 58 -0.72 24.13 7.55
C LEU A 58 -0.46 22.99 6.55
N CYS A 59 -1.01 21.80 6.78
CA CYS A 59 -0.89 20.68 5.84
C CYS A 59 -1.69 20.91 4.54
N GLN A 60 -2.89 21.49 4.64
CA GLN A 60 -3.69 21.88 3.47
C GLN A 60 -2.99 22.99 2.66
N LEU A 61 -2.32 23.91 3.35
CA LEU A 61 -1.50 24.93 2.71
C LEU A 61 -0.31 24.30 1.99
N ALA A 62 0.36 23.29 2.57
CA ALA A 62 1.47 22.61 1.90
C ALA A 62 1.02 21.94 0.60
N GLN A 63 -0.17 21.32 0.58
CA GLN A 63 -0.73 20.76 -0.65
C GLN A 63 -1.03 21.86 -1.69
N THR A 64 -1.67 22.95 -1.28
CA THR A 64 -1.97 24.09 -2.16
C THR A 64 -0.68 24.70 -2.72
N PHE A 65 0.31 24.92 -1.86
CA PHE A 65 1.61 25.47 -2.19
C PHE A 65 2.36 24.59 -3.19
N ALA A 66 2.34 23.25 -3.00
CA ALA A 66 2.93 22.32 -3.95
C ALA A 66 2.39 22.53 -5.36
N TRP A 67 1.07 22.60 -5.52
CA TRP A 67 0.47 22.77 -6.83
C TRP A 67 0.64 24.16 -7.43
N THR A 68 0.52 25.23 -6.64
CA THR A 68 0.53 26.60 -7.18
C THR A 68 1.92 27.12 -7.50
N THR A 69 2.96 26.52 -6.91
CA THR A 69 4.36 26.93 -7.11
C THR A 69 5.17 25.98 -8.00
N ASP A 70 4.50 25.05 -8.67
CA ASP A 70 5.13 24.18 -9.67
C ASP A 70 5.37 24.95 -10.99
N PRO A 71 6.63 25.09 -11.46
CA PRO A 71 6.95 25.78 -12.70
C PRO A 71 6.32 25.14 -13.93
N GLY A 72 6.19 23.81 -13.96
CA GLY A 72 5.56 23.08 -15.05
C GLY A 72 4.09 23.44 -15.17
N LEU A 73 3.35 23.42 -14.07
CA LEU A 73 1.94 23.82 -14.01
C LEU A 73 1.75 25.30 -14.30
N GLN A 74 2.62 26.19 -13.80
CA GLN A 74 2.56 27.62 -14.12
C GLN A 74 2.81 27.91 -15.60
N ALA A 75 3.60 27.07 -16.26
CA ALA A 75 3.82 27.11 -17.70
C ALA A 75 2.75 26.37 -18.52
N ASN A 76 1.62 25.98 -17.90
CA ASN A 76 0.56 25.14 -18.51
C ASN A 76 1.07 23.78 -19.04
N GLY A 77 2.19 23.31 -18.50
CA GLY A 77 2.73 21.97 -18.72
C GLY A 77 2.27 20.99 -17.64
N SER A 78 3.03 19.92 -17.47
CA SER A 78 2.76 18.89 -16.46
C SER A 78 3.50 19.17 -15.16
N ALA A 79 2.94 18.72 -14.03
CA ALA A 79 3.61 18.80 -12.74
C ALA A 79 4.97 18.10 -12.76
N GLN A 80 5.94 18.64 -12.02
CA GLN A 80 7.21 17.96 -11.78
C GLN A 80 7.03 16.80 -10.77
N LEU A 81 7.93 15.82 -10.82
CA LEU A 81 7.85 14.63 -9.96
C LEU A 81 7.84 15.02 -8.47
N ASP A 82 8.69 15.95 -8.06
CA ASP A 82 8.80 16.44 -6.69
C ASP A 82 7.51 17.13 -6.20
N THR A 83 6.72 17.73 -7.09
CA THR A 83 5.38 18.27 -6.78
C THR A 83 4.40 17.16 -6.46
N VAL A 84 4.40 16.10 -7.27
CA VAL A 84 3.56 14.92 -7.02
C VAL A 84 3.93 14.28 -5.68
N GLN A 85 5.23 14.16 -5.40
CA GLN A 85 5.73 13.64 -4.12
C GLN A 85 5.34 14.55 -2.93
N ALA A 86 5.51 15.87 -3.07
CA ALA A 86 5.14 16.85 -2.04
C ALA A 86 3.63 16.82 -1.73
N ALA A 87 2.81 16.76 -2.78
CA ALA A 87 1.37 16.69 -2.65
C ALA A 87 0.92 15.36 -2.03
N TYR A 88 1.53 14.24 -2.43
CA TYR A 88 1.27 12.93 -1.80
C TYR A 88 1.54 12.96 -0.29
N ILE A 89 2.70 13.47 0.15
CA ILE A 89 3.04 13.58 1.58
C ILE A 89 2.00 14.41 2.34
N ALA A 90 1.59 15.56 1.78
CA ALA A 90 0.58 16.42 2.40
C ALA A 90 -0.80 15.75 2.45
N THR A 91 -1.21 15.07 1.36
CA THR A 91 -2.45 14.29 1.29
C THR A 91 -2.46 13.14 2.29
N LEU A 92 -1.31 12.50 2.52
CA LEU A 92 -1.17 11.42 3.50
C LEU A 92 -1.40 11.93 4.94
N LEU A 93 -0.83 13.09 5.28
CA LEU A 93 -1.07 13.75 6.57
C LEU A 93 -2.54 14.12 6.75
N GLU A 94 -3.17 14.68 5.71
CA GLU A 94 -4.60 15.00 5.77
C GLU A 94 -5.47 13.75 5.93
N ALA A 95 -5.13 12.68 5.22
CA ALA A 95 -5.91 11.44 5.21
C ALA A 95 -5.84 10.67 6.53
N PHE A 96 -4.66 10.59 7.14
CA PHE A 96 -4.44 9.68 8.28
C PHE A 96 -3.98 10.34 9.58
N TYR A 97 -3.47 11.56 9.53
CA TYR A 97 -3.06 12.28 10.75
C TYR A 97 -4.07 13.33 11.21
N PHE A 98 -4.73 14.01 10.27
CA PHE A 98 -5.75 15.04 10.53
C PHE A 98 -7.15 14.63 10.05
N PRO A 99 -7.63 13.44 10.42
CA PRO A 99 -8.95 12.98 10.02
C PRO A 99 -10.02 14.00 10.40
N ALA A 100 -10.95 14.22 9.48
CA ALA A 100 -12.15 14.99 9.80
C ALA A 100 -13.02 14.19 10.78
N LYS A 101 -13.68 14.88 11.72
CA LYS A 101 -14.65 14.27 12.64
C LYS A 101 -15.64 13.39 11.85
N ARG A 102 -15.62 12.06 12.06
CA ARG A 102 -16.54 10.94 11.73
C ARG A 102 -17.51 10.99 10.51
N HIS A 103 -17.60 12.06 9.72
CA HIS A 103 -18.65 12.28 8.70
C HIS A 103 -18.19 13.03 7.43
N ARG A 104 -16.89 13.21 7.17
CA ARG A 104 -16.43 13.74 5.88
C ARG A 104 -16.03 12.58 4.95
N PRO A 105 -16.26 12.69 3.63
CA PRO A 105 -15.66 11.76 2.67
C PRO A 105 -14.13 11.66 2.87
N PRO A 106 -13.53 10.50 2.58
CA PRO A 106 -12.08 10.34 2.55
C PRO A 106 -11.47 11.40 1.63
N VAL A 107 -10.20 11.76 1.90
CA VAL A 107 -9.50 12.82 1.18
C VAL A 107 -9.62 12.59 -0.33
N ASP A 108 -10.00 13.63 -1.06
CA ASP A 108 -10.13 13.55 -2.50
C ASP A 108 -8.74 13.47 -3.16
N THR A 109 -8.39 12.27 -3.62
CA THR A 109 -7.10 11.98 -4.28
C THR A 109 -7.14 12.23 -5.79
N THR A 110 -8.26 12.69 -6.35
CA THR A 110 -8.47 12.78 -7.80
C THR A 110 -7.45 13.67 -8.48
N ARG A 111 -7.19 14.85 -7.92
CA ARG A 111 -6.17 15.76 -8.47
C ARG A 111 -4.78 15.12 -8.42
N LEU A 112 -4.41 14.49 -7.30
CA LEU A 112 -3.10 13.87 -7.14
C LEU A 112 -2.85 12.80 -8.20
N VAL A 113 -3.82 11.90 -8.41
CA VAL A 113 -3.72 10.83 -9.40
C VAL A 113 -3.68 11.38 -10.82
N ASN A 114 -4.53 12.36 -11.15
CA ASN A 114 -4.57 12.96 -12.49
C ASN A 114 -3.28 13.71 -12.83
N GLU A 115 -2.74 14.50 -11.89
CA GLU A 115 -1.47 15.20 -12.12
C GLU A 115 -0.29 14.23 -12.22
N ALA A 116 -0.28 13.15 -11.43
CA ALA A 116 0.72 12.09 -11.58
C ALA A 116 0.65 11.44 -12.97
N ARG A 117 -0.56 11.20 -13.49
CA ARG A 117 -0.77 10.66 -14.84
C ARG A 117 -0.27 11.63 -15.91
N ASN A 118 -0.60 12.92 -15.80
CA ASN A 118 -0.16 13.97 -16.72
C ASN A 118 1.37 14.14 -16.69
N ALA A 119 1.98 14.09 -15.51
CA ALA A 119 3.42 14.11 -15.30
C ALA A 119 4.15 12.85 -15.85
N GLY A 120 3.41 11.85 -16.31
CA GLY A 120 3.96 10.62 -16.85
C GLY A 120 4.54 9.69 -15.80
N VAL A 121 4.12 9.81 -14.53
CA VAL A 121 4.60 8.96 -13.43
C VAL A 121 4.39 7.48 -13.73
N PHE A 122 3.29 7.12 -14.40
CA PHE A 122 2.94 5.74 -14.74
C PHE A 122 3.40 5.28 -16.13
N LYS A 123 4.07 6.14 -16.92
CA LYS A 123 4.48 5.79 -18.29
C LYS A 123 5.53 4.66 -18.32
N PRO A 124 5.53 3.79 -19.33
CA PRO A 124 6.55 2.73 -19.47
C PRO A 124 7.98 3.26 -19.47
N ILE A 125 8.91 2.41 -19.03
CA ILE A 125 10.35 2.70 -19.11
C ILE A 125 10.88 2.18 -20.44
N HIS A 126 11.29 3.07 -21.33
CA HIS A 126 11.95 2.69 -22.58
C HIS A 126 13.46 2.49 -22.36
N GLY A 127 14.04 1.39 -22.86
CA GLY A 127 15.50 1.22 -22.95
C GLY A 127 16.21 0.35 -21.90
N GLY A 128 15.48 -0.22 -20.92
CA GLY A 128 16.06 -1.09 -19.88
C GLY A 128 16.91 -0.33 -18.85
N SER A 129 16.50 -0.33 -17.58
CA SER A 129 17.07 0.54 -16.53
C SER A 129 18.59 0.35 -16.32
N TRP A 130 19.13 -0.82 -16.61
CA TRP A 130 20.54 -1.18 -16.35
C TRP A 130 21.53 -0.67 -17.40
N LYS A 131 21.04 -0.10 -18.51
CA LYS A 131 21.89 0.62 -19.49
C LYS A 131 22.02 2.11 -19.17
N MET A 132 21.25 2.61 -18.21
CA MET A 132 21.27 4.00 -17.79
C MET A 132 22.52 4.30 -16.98
N LYS A 133 22.95 5.56 -16.99
CA LYS A 133 23.91 6.05 -16.00
C LYS A 133 23.24 6.12 -14.62
N TRP A 134 24.03 6.10 -13.54
CA TRP A 134 23.50 6.00 -12.18
C TRP A 134 22.60 7.19 -11.79
N ASP A 135 22.93 8.39 -12.25
CA ASP A 135 22.13 9.60 -12.07
C ASP A 135 20.78 9.50 -12.80
N GLU A 136 20.79 9.12 -14.09
CA GLU A 136 19.58 8.90 -14.90
C GLU A 136 18.70 7.79 -14.30
N TRP A 137 19.34 6.68 -13.90
CA TRP A 137 18.68 5.56 -13.22
C TRP A 137 18.03 6.02 -11.92
N SER A 138 18.69 6.84 -11.12
CA SER A 138 18.15 7.27 -9.82
C SER A 138 16.86 8.07 -9.98
N ILE A 139 16.78 8.94 -11.00
CA ILE A 139 15.58 9.71 -11.32
C ILE A 139 14.46 8.77 -11.75
N GLN A 140 14.78 7.82 -12.63
CA GLN A 140 13.82 6.84 -13.11
C GLN A 140 13.32 5.93 -11.98
N GLU A 141 14.18 5.46 -11.09
CA GLU A 141 13.79 4.62 -9.96
C GLU A 141 12.95 5.40 -8.93
N CYS A 142 13.26 6.67 -8.66
CA CYS A 142 12.40 7.54 -7.83
C CYS A 142 11.00 7.69 -8.44
N ARG A 143 10.89 7.80 -9.78
CA ARG A 143 9.60 7.81 -10.48
C ARG A 143 8.85 6.48 -10.30
N THR A 144 9.54 5.35 -10.49
CA THR A 144 8.97 4.01 -10.30
C THR A 144 8.43 3.84 -8.88
N ARG A 145 9.23 4.18 -7.86
CA ARG A 145 8.82 4.10 -6.45
C ARG A 145 7.64 5.03 -6.16
N THR A 146 7.63 6.25 -6.70
CA THR A 146 6.50 7.18 -6.56
C THR A 146 5.22 6.60 -7.16
N ALA A 147 5.29 5.97 -8.34
CA ALA A 147 4.15 5.34 -8.97
C ALA A 147 3.54 4.23 -8.10
N PHE A 148 4.37 3.34 -7.56
CA PHE A 148 3.90 2.25 -6.70
C PHE A 148 3.46 2.72 -5.31
N ILE A 149 4.04 3.79 -4.78
CA ILE A 149 3.57 4.42 -3.53
C ILE A 149 2.16 5.00 -3.72
N LEU A 150 1.90 5.67 -4.84
CA LEU A 150 0.56 6.17 -5.19
C LEU A 150 -0.43 5.02 -5.38
N TYR A 151 0.00 3.93 -6.03
CA TYR A 151 -0.81 2.72 -6.18
C TYR A 151 -1.17 2.08 -4.83
N LEU A 152 -0.20 1.92 -3.93
CA LEU A 152 -0.44 1.40 -2.58
C LEU A 152 -1.41 2.29 -1.80
N PHE A 153 -1.28 3.62 -1.93
CA PHE A 153 -2.19 4.55 -1.29
C PHE A 153 -3.62 4.42 -1.84
N ASP A 154 -3.79 4.33 -3.16
CA ASP A 154 -5.10 4.12 -3.80
C ASP A 154 -5.70 2.75 -3.42
N ALA A 155 -4.87 1.70 -3.33
CA ALA A 155 -5.28 0.37 -2.89
C ALA A 155 -5.81 0.38 -1.45
N ILE A 156 -5.13 1.07 -0.53
CA ILE A 156 -5.58 1.20 0.86
C ILE A 156 -6.91 1.96 0.94
N GLN A 157 -7.09 2.99 0.10
CA GLN A 157 -8.39 3.69 0.01
C GLN A 157 -9.51 2.74 -0.42
N ALA A 158 -9.25 1.79 -1.31
CA ALA A 158 -10.25 0.80 -1.68
C ALA A 158 -10.50 -0.22 -0.55
N ILE A 159 -9.45 -0.83 -0.01
CA ILE A 159 -9.56 -1.92 0.95
C ILE A 159 -10.16 -1.45 2.28
N PHE A 160 -9.79 -0.27 2.77
CA PHE A 160 -10.23 0.21 4.09
C PHE A 160 -11.49 1.07 4.02
N PHE A 161 -11.69 1.75 2.89
CA PHE A 161 -12.72 2.78 2.75
C PHE A 161 -13.72 2.46 1.63
N ASP A 162 -13.63 1.29 1.00
CA ASP A 162 -14.58 0.81 0.01
C ASP A 162 -14.79 1.81 -1.15
N ARG A 163 -13.70 2.53 -1.46
CA ARG A 163 -13.62 3.49 -2.56
C ARG A 163 -13.17 2.77 -3.80
N ARG A 164 -13.82 3.03 -4.92
CA ARG A 164 -13.34 2.53 -6.20
C ARG A 164 -11.92 3.08 -6.46
N PRO A 165 -10.93 2.21 -6.72
CA PRO A 165 -9.59 2.65 -7.10
C PRO A 165 -9.64 3.60 -8.30
N GLN A 166 -8.79 4.62 -8.27
CA GLN A 166 -8.61 5.55 -9.40
C GLN A 166 -7.53 5.07 -10.39
N LEU A 167 -6.62 4.21 -9.94
CA LEU A 167 -5.58 3.62 -10.76
C LEU A 167 -5.99 2.20 -11.17
N HIS A 168 -6.18 1.99 -12.48
CA HIS A 168 -6.35 0.64 -13.00
C HIS A 168 -5.01 -0.07 -13.08
N LEU A 169 -5.02 -1.40 -12.88
CA LEU A 169 -3.83 -2.25 -12.98
C LEU A 169 -3.05 -2.01 -14.28
N HIS A 170 -3.76 -1.91 -15.40
CA HIS A 170 -3.18 -1.72 -16.73
C HIS A 170 -2.56 -0.32 -16.92
N GLU A 171 -2.67 0.60 -15.97
CA GLU A 171 -1.99 1.91 -16.08
C GLU A 171 -0.53 1.80 -15.60
N LEU A 172 -0.19 0.78 -14.82
CA LEU A 172 1.12 0.58 -14.20
C LEU A 172 2.05 -0.28 -15.07
N HIS A 173 2.34 0.17 -16.29
CA HIS A 173 3.32 -0.49 -17.19
C HIS A 173 4.77 -0.25 -16.76
N LEU A 174 5.08 -0.54 -15.50
CA LEU A 174 6.38 -0.36 -14.88
C LEU A 174 6.89 -1.70 -14.36
N PRO A 175 8.21 -1.96 -14.42
CA PRO A 175 8.80 -3.03 -13.63
C PRO A 175 8.63 -2.71 -12.14
N LEU A 176 8.58 -3.73 -11.30
CA LEU A 176 8.56 -3.55 -9.85
C LEU A 176 9.81 -2.77 -9.37
N PRO A 177 9.72 -2.03 -8.24
CA PRO A 177 10.87 -1.31 -7.68
C PRO A 177 12.06 -2.23 -7.45
N CYS A 178 13.27 -1.71 -7.64
CA CYS A 178 14.49 -2.48 -7.41
C CYS A 178 14.66 -2.85 -5.93
N ASP A 179 15.60 -3.75 -5.66
CA ASP A 179 15.98 -4.12 -4.29
C ASP A 179 16.41 -2.89 -3.48
N GLU A 180 16.05 -2.88 -2.20
CA GLU A 180 16.30 -1.76 -1.29
C GLU A 180 17.79 -1.42 -1.19
N ASN A 181 18.68 -2.41 -1.24
CA ASN A 181 20.13 -2.20 -1.23
C ASN A 181 20.65 -1.52 -2.50
N ILE A 182 20.06 -1.83 -3.66
CA ILE A 182 20.43 -1.17 -4.92
C ILE A 182 20.04 0.32 -4.85
N PHE A 183 18.87 0.62 -4.27
CA PHE A 183 18.40 1.98 -4.04
C PHE A 183 19.13 2.72 -2.91
N ALA A 184 19.71 1.99 -1.96
CA ALA A 184 20.48 2.56 -0.85
C ALA A 184 21.98 2.72 -1.17
N ALA A 185 22.46 2.21 -2.30
CA ALA A 185 23.86 2.24 -2.70
C ALA A 185 24.44 3.67 -2.56
N GLY A 186 25.56 3.81 -1.87
CA GLY A 186 26.17 5.10 -1.56
C GLY A 186 27.09 5.64 -2.67
N SER A 187 27.43 4.81 -3.66
CA SER A 187 28.32 5.17 -4.76
C SER A 187 27.96 4.46 -6.07
N GLU A 188 28.42 5.01 -7.20
CA GLU A 188 28.19 4.41 -8.52
C GLU A 188 28.82 3.01 -8.63
N GLY A 189 29.99 2.82 -8.02
CA GLY A 189 30.69 1.54 -8.02
C GLY A 189 29.89 0.46 -7.29
N GLU A 190 29.43 0.77 -6.08
CA GLU A 190 28.58 -0.11 -5.28
C GLU A 190 27.25 -0.42 -5.98
N TRP A 191 26.59 0.61 -6.53
CA TRP A 191 25.38 0.44 -7.30
C TRP A 191 25.59 -0.55 -8.45
N ARG A 192 26.66 -0.37 -9.23
CA ARG A 192 26.96 -1.23 -10.38
C ARG A 192 27.21 -2.68 -9.97
N GLU A 193 27.93 -2.91 -8.87
CA GLU A 193 28.18 -4.24 -8.32
C GLU A 193 26.88 -4.93 -7.90
N LEU A 194 26.02 -4.23 -7.15
CA LEU A 194 24.73 -4.74 -6.71
C LEU A 194 23.80 -5.05 -7.90
N CYS A 195 23.78 -4.18 -8.92
CA CYS A 195 23.03 -4.40 -10.15
C CYS A 195 23.49 -5.67 -10.89
N GLN A 196 24.79 -5.92 -10.95
CA GLN A 196 25.36 -7.10 -11.61
C GLN A 196 25.02 -8.39 -10.87
N ASN A 197 25.00 -8.36 -9.54
CA ASN A 197 24.63 -9.51 -8.71
C ASN A 197 23.12 -9.77 -8.73
N ALA A 198 22.31 -8.78 -9.11
CA ALA A 198 20.85 -8.85 -9.18
C ALA A 198 20.30 -9.33 -10.55
N GLN A 199 21.10 -10.04 -11.35
CA GLN A 199 20.74 -10.42 -12.72
C GLN A 199 19.45 -11.25 -12.84
N GLU A 200 19.12 -12.05 -11.81
CA GLU A 200 17.94 -12.92 -11.75
C GLU A 200 16.63 -12.18 -11.37
N LEU A 201 16.68 -10.88 -11.03
CA LEU A 201 15.48 -10.14 -10.65
C LEU A 201 14.43 -10.09 -11.76
N THR A 202 13.16 -10.18 -11.35
CA THR A 202 12.02 -10.11 -12.26
C THR A 202 12.00 -8.78 -13.01
N ARG A 203 12.03 -8.84 -14.35
CA ARG A 203 12.00 -7.65 -15.23
C ARG A 203 10.66 -7.44 -15.94
N LEU A 204 9.67 -8.23 -15.58
CA LEU A 204 8.34 -8.16 -16.14
C LEU A 204 7.61 -6.91 -15.65
N GLU A 205 6.76 -6.34 -16.49
CA GLU A 205 5.86 -5.26 -16.08
C GLU A 205 4.86 -5.76 -15.04
N TYR A 206 4.47 -4.88 -14.12
CA TYR A 206 3.57 -5.22 -13.03
C TYR A 206 2.27 -5.93 -13.45
N PRO A 207 1.56 -5.56 -14.54
CA PRO A 207 0.33 -6.25 -14.94
C PRO A 207 0.59 -7.72 -15.29
N VAL A 208 1.75 -8.02 -15.89
CA VAL A 208 2.17 -9.40 -16.20
C VAL A 208 2.48 -10.14 -14.91
N VAL A 209 3.24 -9.52 -13.98
CA VAL A 209 3.56 -10.13 -12.69
C VAL A 209 2.30 -10.46 -11.92
N LEU A 210 1.38 -9.51 -11.74
CA LEU A 210 0.14 -9.77 -11.02
C LEU A 210 -0.72 -10.82 -11.72
N SER A 211 -0.74 -10.83 -13.06
CA SER A 211 -1.44 -11.88 -13.82
C SER A 211 -0.87 -13.27 -13.53
N LEU A 212 0.45 -13.43 -13.36
CA LEU A 212 1.04 -14.73 -12.98
C LEU A 212 0.51 -15.24 -11.62
N PHE A 213 0.29 -14.33 -10.65
CA PHE A 213 -0.31 -14.68 -9.36
C PHE A 213 -1.81 -15.02 -9.47
N LEU A 214 -2.52 -14.32 -10.34
CA LEU A 214 -3.97 -14.50 -10.55
C LEU A 214 -4.31 -15.54 -11.63
N CYS A 215 -3.32 -16.24 -12.17
CA CYS A 215 -3.54 -17.32 -13.13
C CYS A 215 -4.05 -18.58 -12.42
N HIS A 216 -5.05 -19.22 -13.01
CA HIS A 216 -5.61 -20.47 -12.48
C HIS A 216 -4.61 -21.65 -12.52
N ARG A 217 -3.56 -21.57 -13.35
CA ARG A 217 -2.48 -22.56 -13.41
C ARG A 217 -1.16 -21.90 -13.03
N PRO A 218 -0.40 -22.48 -12.07
CA PRO A 218 0.90 -21.94 -11.70
C PRO A 218 1.83 -22.03 -12.91
N VAL A 219 2.42 -20.89 -13.28
CA VAL A 219 3.55 -20.85 -14.21
C VAL A 219 4.78 -20.77 -13.34
N GLU A 220 5.56 -21.85 -13.28
CA GLU A 220 6.81 -21.88 -12.51
C GLU A 220 7.86 -21.01 -13.19
N ILE A 221 7.95 -19.76 -12.75
CA ILE A 221 9.01 -18.83 -13.11
C ILE A 221 9.73 -18.49 -11.80
N PRO A 222 11.07 -18.57 -11.74
CA PRO A 222 11.80 -18.05 -10.60
C PRO A 222 11.63 -16.53 -10.56
N LEU A 223 10.72 -16.08 -9.70
CA LEU A 223 10.45 -14.67 -9.48
C LEU A 223 11.19 -14.21 -8.22
N TYR A 224 12.15 -13.32 -8.42
CA TYR A 224 12.83 -12.60 -7.35
C TYR A 224 12.31 -11.17 -7.31
N PHE A 225 11.90 -10.73 -6.13
CA PHE A 225 11.30 -9.43 -5.88
C PHE A 225 12.01 -8.72 -4.72
N SER A 226 12.02 -7.40 -4.79
CA SER A 226 12.31 -6.54 -3.63
C SER A 226 11.22 -6.69 -2.57
N VAL A 227 11.52 -6.25 -1.34
CA VAL A 227 10.53 -6.26 -0.24
C VAL A 227 9.35 -5.36 -0.62
N MET A 228 9.62 -4.17 -1.16
CA MET A 228 8.59 -3.27 -1.68
C MET A 228 7.80 -3.90 -2.84
N GLY A 229 8.48 -4.58 -3.78
CA GLY A 229 7.83 -5.23 -4.91
C GLY A 229 6.88 -6.35 -4.49
N ALA A 230 7.27 -7.17 -3.52
CA ALA A 230 6.40 -8.19 -2.95
C ALA A 230 5.19 -7.56 -2.24
N PHE A 231 5.38 -6.48 -1.50
CA PHE A 231 4.28 -5.76 -0.83
C PHE A 231 3.28 -5.15 -1.83
N VAL A 232 3.75 -4.65 -2.98
CA VAL A 232 2.93 -4.18 -4.09
C VAL A 232 2.07 -5.31 -4.67
N ILE A 233 2.66 -6.48 -4.93
CA ILE A 233 1.92 -7.65 -5.45
C ILE A 233 0.81 -8.06 -4.47
N LEU A 234 1.11 -8.10 -3.17
CA LEU A 234 0.12 -8.43 -2.14
C LEU A 234 -1.09 -7.49 -2.18
N HIS A 235 -0.87 -6.19 -2.34
CA HIS A 235 -1.95 -5.21 -2.47
C HIS A 235 -2.74 -5.38 -3.77
N GLY A 236 -2.13 -5.84 -4.85
CA GLY A 236 -2.82 -6.26 -6.06
C GLY A 236 -3.77 -7.45 -5.84
N ILE A 237 -3.33 -8.44 -5.07
CA ILE A 237 -4.16 -9.59 -4.68
C ILE A 237 -5.33 -9.13 -3.77
N LEU A 238 -5.06 -8.25 -2.80
CA LEU A 238 -6.10 -7.70 -1.93
C LEU A 238 -7.14 -6.88 -2.69
N LEU A 239 -6.70 -6.08 -3.67
CA LEU A 239 -7.61 -5.35 -4.56
C LEU A 239 -8.46 -6.29 -5.40
N HIS A 240 -7.90 -7.41 -5.87
CA HIS A 240 -8.66 -8.43 -6.58
C HIS A 240 -9.77 -9.02 -5.68
N ILE A 241 -9.45 -9.41 -4.45
CA ILE A 241 -10.43 -9.92 -3.47
C ILE A 241 -11.50 -8.86 -3.17
N TRP A 242 -11.10 -7.60 -2.97
CA TRP A 242 -12.03 -6.49 -2.75
C TRP A 242 -12.95 -6.26 -3.96
N GLU A 243 -12.42 -6.31 -5.18
CA GLU A 243 -13.20 -6.10 -6.40
C GLU A 243 -14.25 -7.21 -6.59
N GLN A 244 -13.86 -8.47 -6.34
CA GLN A 244 -14.76 -9.62 -6.38
C GLN A 244 -15.93 -9.46 -5.39
N THR A 245 -15.61 -9.18 -4.12
CA THR A 245 -16.61 -9.04 -3.05
C THR A 245 -17.53 -7.84 -3.28
N THR A 246 -16.99 -6.70 -3.68
CA THR A 246 -17.76 -5.46 -3.88
C THR A 246 -18.64 -5.50 -5.13
N ILE A 247 -18.17 -6.05 -6.26
CA ILE A 247 -18.95 -6.06 -7.51
C ILE A 247 -20.04 -7.14 -7.49
N HIS A 248 -19.76 -8.32 -6.93
CA HIS A 248 -20.68 -9.46 -7.01
C HIS A 248 -21.70 -9.48 -5.87
N VAL A 249 -21.36 -9.00 -4.66
CA VAL A 249 -22.28 -9.00 -3.50
C VAL A 249 -23.20 -7.77 -3.48
N ARG A 250 -22.76 -6.59 -3.94
CA ARG A 250 -23.57 -5.34 -3.84
C ARG A 250 -24.80 -5.29 -4.76
N ARG A 251 -24.92 -6.16 -5.78
CA ARG A 251 -26.10 -6.17 -6.68
C ARG A 251 -27.38 -6.74 -6.03
N HIS A 252 -27.33 -7.21 -4.78
CA HIS A 252 -28.36 -8.05 -4.17
C HIS A 252 -29.46 -7.35 -3.35
N LEU A 253 -29.52 -6.01 -3.32
CA LEU A 253 -30.43 -5.34 -2.37
C LEU A 253 -31.84 -5.06 -2.88
N LEU A 254 -32.18 -5.37 -4.14
CA LEU A 254 -33.50 -5.05 -4.72
C LEU A 254 -34.08 -6.10 -5.69
N TYR A 255 -33.55 -7.32 -5.79
CA TYR A 255 -33.97 -8.27 -6.83
C TYR A 255 -34.28 -9.67 -6.30
N VAL A 256 -35.41 -10.23 -6.70
CA VAL A 256 -35.75 -11.65 -6.50
C VAL A 256 -34.88 -12.46 -7.47
N PRO A 257 -33.92 -13.28 -7.02
CA PRO A 257 -32.94 -13.86 -7.92
C PRO A 257 -33.54 -14.95 -8.81
N ASP A 258 -33.25 -14.87 -10.10
CA ASP A 258 -33.39 -16.00 -11.00
C ASP A 258 -32.38 -17.10 -10.59
N VAL A 259 -32.86 -18.31 -10.35
CA VAL A 259 -32.05 -19.42 -9.79
C VAL A 259 -30.79 -19.72 -10.64
N PRO A 260 -30.85 -19.74 -11.99
CA PRO A 260 -29.67 -19.90 -12.83
C PRO A 260 -28.67 -18.74 -12.68
N GLU A 261 -29.15 -17.49 -12.56
CA GLU A 261 -28.26 -16.34 -12.36
C GLU A 261 -27.52 -16.43 -11.02
N GLN A 262 -28.22 -16.85 -9.95
CA GLN A 262 -27.60 -17.09 -8.65
C GLN A 262 -26.55 -18.21 -8.72
N ASN A 263 -26.86 -19.32 -9.38
CA ASN A 263 -25.92 -20.43 -9.55
C ASN A 263 -24.65 -20.02 -10.30
N VAL A 264 -24.78 -19.19 -11.34
CA VAL A 264 -23.63 -18.66 -12.10
C VAL A 264 -22.79 -17.74 -11.21
N ARG A 265 -23.42 -16.86 -10.43
CA ARG A 265 -22.72 -15.96 -9.49
C ARG A 265 -21.98 -16.74 -8.41
N ASP A 266 -22.62 -17.75 -7.81
CA ASP A 266 -22.01 -18.59 -6.78
C ASP A 266 -20.84 -19.40 -7.35
N HIS A 267 -20.97 -19.91 -8.58
CA HIS A 267 -19.88 -20.59 -9.25
C HIS A 267 -18.71 -19.63 -9.53
N LEU A 268 -18.99 -18.43 -10.04
CA LEU A 268 -17.97 -17.42 -10.30
C LEU A 268 -17.23 -17.03 -9.01
N ALA A 269 -17.97 -16.77 -7.92
CA ALA A 269 -17.40 -16.45 -6.62
C ALA A 269 -16.48 -17.56 -6.10
N ARG A 270 -16.87 -18.83 -6.23
CA ARG A 270 -16.02 -19.98 -5.85
C ARG A 270 -14.72 -20.04 -6.67
N VAL A 271 -14.82 -19.88 -7.99
CA VAL A 271 -13.64 -19.90 -8.88
C VAL A 271 -12.70 -18.74 -8.55
N GLN A 272 -13.26 -17.56 -8.33
CA GLN A 272 -12.55 -16.33 -7.98
C GLN A 272 -11.86 -16.42 -6.62
N SER A 273 -12.52 -17.00 -5.63
CA SER A 273 -11.95 -17.26 -4.31
C SER A 273 -10.78 -18.25 -4.39
N GLN A 274 -10.91 -19.33 -5.19
CA GLN A 274 -9.81 -20.27 -5.40
C GLN A 274 -8.59 -19.61 -6.07
N VAL A 275 -8.80 -18.68 -7.01
CA VAL A 275 -7.71 -17.92 -7.63
C VAL A 275 -6.99 -17.07 -6.58
N ALA A 276 -7.73 -16.38 -5.71
CA ALA A 276 -7.14 -15.59 -4.63
C ALA A 276 -6.36 -16.44 -3.60
N ASP A 277 -6.88 -17.61 -3.22
CA ASP A 277 -6.18 -18.54 -2.32
C ASP A 277 -4.84 -19.00 -2.91
N ASN A 278 -4.85 -19.38 -4.18
CA ASN A 278 -3.64 -19.80 -4.88
C ASN A 278 -2.63 -18.64 -4.96
N ALA A 279 -3.11 -17.42 -5.25
CA ALA A 279 -2.28 -16.23 -5.31
C ALA A 279 -1.63 -15.91 -3.96
N LEU A 280 -2.38 -15.99 -2.85
CA LEU A 280 -1.88 -15.76 -1.49
C LEU A 280 -0.84 -16.81 -1.07
N GLN A 281 -1.02 -18.07 -1.43
CA GLN A 281 -0.04 -19.15 -1.17
C GLN A 281 1.24 -18.98 -1.98
N LEU A 282 1.10 -18.66 -3.27
CA LEU A 282 2.24 -18.39 -4.13
C LEU A 282 3.02 -17.18 -3.60
N TRP A 283 2.30 -16.13 -3.19
CA TRP A 283 2.90 -14.94 -2.59
C TRP A 283 3.68 -15.30 -1.33
N ARG A 284 3.11 -16.13 -0.44
CA ARG A 284 3.78 -16.59 0.78
C ARG A 284 5.11 -17.31 0.47
N THR A 285 5.09 -18.20 -0.51
CA THR A 285 6.28 -18.95 -0.94
C THR A 285 7.39 -18.02 -1.45
N HIS A 286 7.04 -17.02 -2.27
CA HIS A 286 8.01 -16.04 -2.76
C HIS A 286 8.47 -15.07 -1.66
N TRP A 287 7.58 -14.69 -0.74
CA TRP A 287 7.91 -13.83 0.40
C TRP A 287 9.01 -14.45 1.26
N ASP A 288 8.88 -15.71 1.63
CA ASP A 288 9.86 -16.41 2.47
C ASP A 288 11.23 -16.47 1.79
N ARG A 289 11.26 -16.68 0.47
CA ARG A 289 12.50 -16.57 -0.33
C ARG A 289 13.08 -15.17 -0.32
N THR A 290 12.25 -14.12 -0.47
CA THR A 290 12.69 -12.73 -0.46
C THR A 290 13.34 -12.36 0.88
N VAL A 291 12.70 -12.67 2.02
CA VAL A 291 13.20 -12.28 3.35
C VAL A 291 14.35 -13.14 3.87
N SER A 292 14.54 -14.34 3.33
CA SER A 292 15.64 -15.24 3.72
C SER A 292 16.98 -14.89 3.06
N ARG A 293 17.00 -13.95 2.10
CA ARG A 293 18.24 -13.55 1.42
C ARG A 293 19.15 -12.79 2.42
N PRO A 294 20.45 -13.13 2.54
CA PRO A 294 21.35 -12.55 3.54
C PRO A 294 21.45 -11.03 3.52
N ALA A 295 21.26 -10.42 2.34
CA ALA A 295 21.30 -8.98 2.17
C ALA A 295 20.09 -8.25 2.81
N PHE A 296 19.14 -8.98 3.42
CA PHE A 296 17.84 -8.47 3.87
C PHE A 296 17.49 -8.79 5.33
N THR A 297 18.40 -9.46 6.08
CA THR A 297 18.15 -9.79 7.49
C THR A 297 17.98 -8.56 8.37
N ASP A 298 18.66 -7.47 8.02
CA ASP A 298 18.70 -6.21 8.77
C ASP A 298 17.77 -5.13 8.20
N SER A 299 17.00 -5.44 7.15
CA SER A 299 16.03 -4.50 6.58
C SER A 299 14.87 -4.29 7.56
N GLU A 300 14.69 -3.06 8.03
CA GLU A 300 13.59 -2.64 8.89
C GLU A 300 12.63 -1.77 8.09
N GLY A 301 11.33 -1.99 8.23
CA GLY A 301 10.35 -1.04 7.73
C GLY A 301 8.99 -1.62 7.39
N LEU A 302 8.02 -0.72 7.20
CA LEU A 302 6.61 -1.01 6.95
C LEU A 302 6.38 -2.20 6.02
N TYR A 303 7.03 -2.19 4.84
CA TYR A 303 6.83 -3.24 3.85
C TYR A 303 7.26 -4.62 4.35
N ARG A 304 8.34 -4.72 5.13
CA ARG A 304 8.78 -5.98 5.74
C ARG A 304 7.91 -6.36 6.92
N ASP A 305 7.74 -5.42 7.83
CA ASP A 305 7.14 -5.66 9.15
C ASP A 305 5.65 -5.95 9.09
N ARG A 306 4.96 -5.40 8.07
CA ARG A 306 3.50 -5.49 7.95
C ARG A 306 3.04 -6.41 6.84
N ALA A 307 3.90 -6.91 5.96
CA ALA A 307 3.47 -7.77 4.85
C ALA A 307 2.65 -8.98 5.32
N LEU A 308 3.09 -9.67 6.39
CA LEU A 308 2.35 -10.81 6.94
C LEU A 308 0.98 -10.42 7.48
N VAL A 309 0.86 -9.26 8.13
CA VAL A 309 -0.42 -8.74 8.61
C VAL A 309 -1.41 -8.56 7.45
N TYR A 310 -0.95 -7.99 6.34
CA TYR A 310 -1.77 -7.83 5.12
C TYR A 310 -2.07 -9.17 4.44
N TRP A 311 -1.16 -10.15 4.52
CA TRP A 311 -1.40 -11.50 4.01
C TRP A 311 -2.50 -12.21 4.82
N PHE A 312 -2.46 -12.13 6.15
CA PHE A 312 -3.55 -12.64 7.00
C PHE A 312 -4.87 -11.93 6.70
N LEU A 313 -4.84 -10.60 6.51
CA LEU A 313 -6.03 -9.85 6.10
C LEU A 313 -6.63 -10.40 4.80
N GLY A 314 -5.80 -10.70 3.80
CA GLY A 314 -6.25 -11.30 2.55
C GLY A 314 -6.94 -12.65 2.72
N ASN A 315 -6.39 -13.53 3.56
CA ASN A 315 -7.00 -14.82 3.88
C ASN A 315 -8.37 -14.65 4.55
N VAL A 316 -8.51 -13.71 5.49
CA VAL A 316 -9.81 -13.40 6.12
C VAL A 316 -10.79 -12.84 5.10
N MET A 317 -10.35 -11.89 4.26
CA MET A 317 -11.19 -11.27 3.23
C MET A 317 -11.70 -12.29 2.20
N ASN A 318 -10.91 -13.33 1.89
CA ASN A 318 -11.25 -14.35 0.89
C ASN A 318 -12.09 -15.51 1.46
N SER A 319 -12.13 -15.70 2.78
CA SER A 319 -12.90 -16.78 3.41
C SER A 319 -14.41 -16.55 3.29
N HIS A 320 -15.07 -17.26 2.36
CA HIS A 320 -16.49 -17.06 2.03
C HIS A 320 -17.50 -17.88 2.86
N GLY A 321 -17.10 -18.61 3.92
CA GLY A 321 -18.09 -19.45 4.63
C GLY A 321 -17.66 -20.34 5.79
N SER A 322 -16.66 -19.98 6.62
CA SER A 322 -16.37 -20.71 7.87
C SER A 322 -15.90 -19.78 8.99
N LEU A 323 -16.71 -18.77 9.27
CA LEU A 323 -16.73 -18.12 10.57
C LEU A 323 -18.15 -18.33 11.06
N ALA A 324 -18.37 -19.43 11.79
CA ALA A 324 -19.66 -19.82 12.32
C ALA A 324 -20.29 -18.64 13.08
N GLY A 325 -21.25 -17.96 12.45
CA GLY A 325 -21.95 -16.82 13.04
C GLY A 325 -21.49 -15.41 12.61
N ILE A 326 -20.56 -15.28 11.66
CA ILE A 326 -20.36 -14.00 10.96
C ILE A 326 -21.19 -14.02 9.67
N GLU A 327 -22.45 -13.57 9.77
CA GLU A 327 -23.19 -13.13 8.59
C GLU A 327 -22.38 -12.00 7.94
N ALA A 328 -21.69 -12.32 6.85
CA ALA A 328 -20.89 -11.38 6.11
C ALA A 328 -21.76 -10.65 5.09
N PRO A 329 -22.05 -9.38 5.38
CA PRO A 329 -21.69 -8.37 4.42
C PRO A 329 -20.59 -7.50 5.05
N CYS A 330 -19.40 -7.51 4.44
CA CYS A 330 -18.33 -6.56 4.74
C CYS A 330 -18.73 -5.10 4.41
N VAL A 331 -19.97 -4.90 3.93
CA VAL A 331 -20.52 -3.65 3.40
C VAL A 331 -21.85 -3.37 4.10
N SER A 332 -21.94 -2.24 4.80
CA SER A 332 -23.22 -1.72 5.28
C SER A 332 -24.10 -1.33 4.09
N VAL A 333 -25.34 -1.82 4.09
CA VAL A 333 -26.42 -1.44 3.15
C VAL A 333 -26.68 0.07 3.12
N ASP A 334 -26.27 0.79 4.17
CA ASP A 334 -26.54 2.23 4.37
C ASP A 334 -25.33 3.13 4.10
N GLY A 335 -24.23 2.61 3.56
CA GLY A 335 -23.00 3.40 3.39
C GLY A 335 -22.36 3.83 4.72
N LYS A 336 -22.72 3.18 5.84
CA LYS A 336 -22.01 3.34 7.12
C LYS A 336 -20.73 2.53 7.08
N TRP A 337 -19.62 3.22 6.86
CA TRP A 337 -18.23 2.77 7.04
C TRP A 337 -18.09 1.51 7.90
N THR A 338 -17.77 0.38 7.30
CA THR A 338 -17.52 -0.86 8.04
C THR A 338 -16.12 -0.76 8.66
N LEU A 339 -16.04 -0.20 9.87
CA LEU A 339 -14.82 -0.15 10.70
C LEU A 339 -14.19 -1.53 10.97
N ARG A 340 -14.75 -2.61 10.42
CA ARG A 340 -14.32 -3.99 10.56
C ARG A 340 -12.92 -4.21 9.98
N ILE A 341 -12.62 -3.74 8.76
CA ILE A 341 -11.31 -3.99 8.13
C ILE A 341 -10.15 -3.30 8.87
N PRO A 342 -10.22 -1.99 9.18
CA PRO A 342 -9.17 -1.35 9.98
C PRO A 342 -9.01 -1.94 11.39
N ARG A 343 -10.11 -2.32 12.05
CA ARG A 343 -10.06 -2.98 13.38
C ARG A 343 -9.42 -4.37 13.31
N LEU A 344 -9.77 -5.15 12.28
CA LEU A 344 -9.18 -6.45 12.02
C LEU A 344 -7.67 -6.33 11.80
N LEU A 345 -7.24 -5.41 10.92
CA LEU A 345 -5.83 -5.17 10.64
C LEU A 345 -5.06 -4.77 11.91
N ARG A 346 -5.64 -3.95 12.79
CA ARG A 346 -5.04 -3.64 14.09
C ARG A 346 -4.82 -4.87 14.94
N ARG A 347 -5.83 -5.73 15.05
CA ARG A 347 -5.74 -6.94 15.88
C ARG A 347 -4.68 -7.88 15.32
N LEU A 348 -4.67 -8.09 13.99
CA LEU A 348 -3.61 -8.83 13.31
C LEU A 348 -2.23 -8.22 13.56
N THR A 349 -2.13 -6.89 13.59
CA THR A 349 -0.88 -6.18 13.92
C THR A 349 -0.43 -6.48 15.34
N VAL A 350 -1.34 -6.43 16.32
CA VAL A 350 -1.03 -6.77 17.73
C VAL A 350 -0.60 -8.22 17.87
N LEU A 351 -1.27 -9.15 17.18
CA LEU A 351 -0.94 -10.58 17.20
C LEU A 351 0.41 -10.86 16.51
N ALA A 352 0.73 -10.14 15.44
CA ALA A 352 2.03 -10.21 14.78
C ALA A 352 3.14 -9.69 15.72
N ASP A 353 2.92 -8.52 16.34
CA ASP A 353 3.89 -7.89 17.23
C ASP A 353 4.13 -8.73 18.51
N SER A 354 3.17 -9.57 18.91
CA SER A 354 3.30 -10.51 20.05
C SER A 354 3.88 -11.88 19.66
N GLY A 355 4.21 -12.13 18.38
CA GLY A 355 4.70 -13.41 17.88
C GLY A 355 3.63 -14.52 17.85
N GLN A 356 2.36 -14.19 18.09
CA GLN A 356 1.26 -15.17 18.14
C GLN A 356 0.83 -15.66 16.75
N LEU A 357 1.26 -14.96 15.69
CA LEU A 357 1.04 -15.38 14.31
C LEU A 357 2.20 -16.21 13.74
N ASP A 358 3.31 -16.35 14.48
CA ASP A 358 4.46 -17.13 14.04
C ASP A 358 4.09 -18.62 14.01
N GLY A 359 4.28 -19.26 12.84
CA GLY A 359 3.94 -20.67 12.62
C GLY A 359 2.47 -20.95 12.23
N MET A 360 1.57 -19.95 12.20
CA MET A 360 0.21 -20.14 11.67
C MET A 360 0.16 -20.34 10.13
N GLY A 361 1.25 -20.01 9.42
CA GLY A 361 1.32 -20.01 7.96
C GLY A 361 1.74 -21.33 7.29
N ASP A 362 2.07 -22.39 8.05
CA ASP A 362 2.61 -23.64 7.50
C ASP A 362 1.55 -24.73 7.24
N ASP A 363 0.34 -24.61 7.82
CA ASP A 363 -0.76 -25.55 7.59
C ASP A 363 -1.65 -25.06 6.44
N THR A 364 -1.80 -25.89 5.42
CA THR A 364 -2.58 -25.65 4.19
C THR A 364 -4.04 -25.24 4.44
N THR A 365 -4.34 -23.99 4.08
CA THR A 365 -5.53 -23.45 3.35
C THR A 365 -6.96 -23.63 3.88
N ALA A 366 -7.22 -24.54 4.81
CA ALA A 366 -8.51 -24.62 5.52
C ALA A 366 -8.35 -24.38 7.03
N GLY A 367 -7.27 -24.91 7.62
CA GLY A 367 -7.00 -24.79 9.06
C GLY A 367 -6.57 -23.40 9.51
N THR A 368 -5.90 -22.62 8.64
CA THR A 368 -5.48 -21.24 8.98
C THR A 368 -6.69 -20.33 9.12
N GLY A 369 -7.69 -20.46 8.23
CA GLY A 369 -8.94 -19.69 8.30
C GLY A 369 -9.71 -19.96 9.59
N GLU A 370 -9.83 -21.24 10.00
CA GLU A 370 -10.53 -21.64 11.23
C GLU A 370 -9.77 -21.31 12.53
N LYS A 371 -8.44 -21.48 12.55
CA LYS A 371 -7.59 -21.06 13.69
C LYS A 371 -7.59 -19.53 13.85
N LEU A 372 -7.50 -18.80 12.75
CA LEU A 372 -7.57 -17.34 12.74
C LEU A 372 -8.99 -16.88 13.11
N ALA A 373 -10.02 -17.59 12.65
CA ALA A 373 -11.41 -17.37 13.02
C ALA A 373 -11.63 -17.50 14.53
N SER A 374 -11.14 -18.57 15.15
CA SER A 374 -11.18 -18.74 16.62
C SER A 374 -10.43 -17.61 17.36
N CYS A 375 -9.27 -17.18 16.86
CA CYS A 375 -8.56 -16.01 17.40
C CYS A 375 -9.29 -14.68 17.18
N LEU A 376 -10.26 -14.63 16.27
CA LEU A 376 -11.06 -13.46 15.91
C LEU A 376 -12.51 -13.53 16.44
N GLU A 377 -13.03 -14.68 16.87
CA GLU A 377 -14.40 -14.85 17.40
C GLU A 377 -14.66 -14.06 18.69
N ASP A 378 -13.62 -13.78 19.47
CA ASP A 378 -13.64 -12.81 20.58
C ASP A 378 -14.09 -11.38 20.17
N LEU A 379 -14.19 -11.09 18.87
CA LEU A 379 -14.64 -9.81 18.33
C LEU A 379 -16.14 -9.54 18.54
N GLN A 380 -16.98 -10.56 18.77
CA GLN A 380 -18.43 -10.34 18.99
C GLN A 380 -18.77 -9.99 20.44
N GLY A 381 -18.05 -10.51 21.43
CA GLY A 381 -18.39 -10.33 22.85
C GLY A 381 -18.04 -8.97 23.46
N ASN A 382 -17.14 -8.20 22.83
CA ASN A 382 -16.55 -7.00 23.44
C ASN A 382 -16.63 -5.72 22.58
N ALA A 383 -17.19 -5.78 21.37
CA ALA A 383 -17.19 -4.66 20.42
C ALA A 383 -18.31 -3.64 20.65
N ASP A 384 -19.41 -4.02 21.33
CA ASP A 384 -20.58 -3.15 21.47
C ASP A 384 -20.61 -2.33 22.76
N SER A 385 -19.82 -2.69 23.80
CA SER A 385 -19.94 -2.04 25.11
C SER A 385 -18.87 -0.99 25.44
N ASN A 386 -17.70 -0.97 24.77
CA ASN A 386 -16.61 -0.05 25.11
C ASN A 386 -16.01 0.78 23.95
N ALA A 387 -16.52 0.68 22.72
CA ALA A 387 -15.89 1.28 21.53
C ALA A 387 -16.29 2.74 21.22
N VAL A 388 -16.81 3.50 22.19
CA VAL A 388 -17.21 4.91 21.97
C VAL A 388 -15.99 5.83 21.77
N GLY A 389 -14.79 5.44 22.19
CA GLY A 389 -13.60 6.29 22.26
C GLY A 389 -12.41 6.01 21.32
N GLU A 390 -12.45 5.00 20.43
CA GLU A 390 -11.24 4.67 19.64
C GLU A 390 -11.06 5.53 18.37
N ASP A 391 -9.84 6.07 18.23
CA ASP A 391 -9.38 6.96 17.16
C ASP A 391 -8.81 6.11 16.01
N ILE A 392 -9.68 5.74 15.06
CA ILE A 392 -9.39 4.89 13.87
C ILE A 392 -8.15 5.38 13.12
N ASP A 393 -7.94 6.67 13.14
CA ASP A 393 -6.86 7.32 12.42
C ASP A 393 -5.52 6.99 13.07
N LYS A 394 -5.47 6.79 14.40
CA LYS A 394 -4.28 6.23 15.06
C LYS A 394 -4.01 4.78 14.66
N VAL A 395 -5.05 4.01 14.35
CA VAL A 395 -4.92 2.62 13.90
C VAL A 395 -4.34 2.58 12.49
N ILE A 396 -4.92 3.33 11.57
CA ILE A 396 -4.44 3.39 10.18
C ILE A 396 -3.06 4.03 10.13
N LEU A 397 -2.82 5.08 10.91
CA LEU A 397 -1.49 5.65 11.10
C LEU A 397 -0.52 4.61 11.66
N SER A 398 -0.88 3.79 12.65
CA SER A 398 0.02 2.72 13.14
C SER A 398 0.29 1.62 12.10
N CYS A 399 -0.66 1.39 11.19
CA CYS A 399 -0.54 0.40 10.11
C CYS A 399 0.21 0.94 8.89
N MET A 400 0.28 2.26 8.70
CA MET A 400 0.88 2.91 7.52
C MET A 400 2.13 3.76 7.84
N MET A 401 2.31 4.17 9.10
CA MET A 401 3.21 5.22 9.54
C MET A 401 3.78 4.84 10.92
N ARG A 402 4.70 3.87 10.93
CA ARG A 402 5.30 3.32 12.15
C ARG A 402 6.11 4.40 12.89
N LYS A 403 5.72 4.72 14.13
CA LYS A 403 6.40 5.73 14.98
C LYS A 403 7.63 5.22 15.74
N ARG A 404 8.10 3.99 15.51
CA ARG A 404 9.22 3.39 16.26
C ARG A 404 10.16 2.63 15.35
#